data_AF-A0A2R6RZI5-F1
#
_entry.id   AF-A0A2R6RZI5-F1
#
_cell.length_a   1.000
_cell.length_b   1.000
_cell.length_c   1.000
_cell.angle_alpha   90.00
_cell.angle_beta   90.00
_cell.angle_gamma   90.00
#
_symmetry.space_group_name_H-M   'P 1'
#
loop_
_entity.id
_entity.type
_entity.pdbx_description
1 polymer ?
#
loop_
_entity_poly.entity_id
_entity_poly.type
_entity_poly.pdbx_seq_one_letter_code
_entity_poly.pdbx_strand_id
1 'polypeptide(L)'
;MIANPSVPAFRYDPYSKKLTRERYDHTEMRTVRDQAVQAARRSIDAIGSSTTNNEIIRPPPSGNSNSPLWGVILGTLGRQGSFKQLQAITHQLSSSRIPIPYMPILLSELSPAKLALFNPHISTFVQTSCPRLSIDWGYAFDKPLLSPYETAVAVGRAVGWMGESGEGKKQEKAYPMDFYAAGTPWAIARTKAEY
;
A
#
# COMPACT_ATOMS: atom_id res chain seq x y z
N MET A 1 17.75 -10.54 -2.89
CA MET A 1 16.80 -11.50 -3.51
C MET A 1 15.66 -10.78 -4.21
N ILE A 2 14.90 -9.89 -3.53
CA ILE A 2 13.76 -9.20 -4.20
C ILE A 2 14.20 -8.32 -5.39
N ALA A 3 15.15 -7.40 -5.18
CA ALA A 3 15.64 -6.49 -6.23
C ALA A 3 16.55 -7.18 -7.27
N ASN A 4 17.19 -8.29 -6.89
CA ASN A 4 18.17 -9.01 -7.70
C ASN A 4 17.81 -10.52 -7.69
N PRO A 5 16.75 -10.94 -8.41
CA PRO A 5 16.22 -12.30 -8.36
C PRO A 5 17.13 -13.36 -8.98
N SER A 6 17.92 -12.98 -9.98
CA SER A 6 18.81 -13.88 -10.72
C SER A 6 20.13 -14.16 -10.01
N VAL A 7 20.50 -13.35 -9.02
CA VAL A 7 21.77 -13.49 -8.28
C VAL A 7 21.61 -14.59 -7.23
N PRO A 8 22.43 -15.66 -7.27
CA PRO A 8 22.41 -16.69 -6.23
C PRO A 8 22.68 -16.09 -4.84
N ALA A 9 21.81 -16.35 -3.89
CA ALA A 9 21.95 -15.89 -2.51
C ALA A 9 22.30 -17.08 -1.59
N PHE A 10 23.29 -16.87 -0.73
CA PHE A 10 23.69 -17.83 0.29
C PHE A 10 23.70 -17.13 1.65
N ARG A 11 23.20 -17.80 2.69
CA ARG A 11 23.19 -17.32 4.06
C ARG A 11 24.09 -18.22 4.90
N TYR A 12 25.03 -17.62 5.60
CA TYR A 12 25.79 -18.28 6.64
C TYR A 12 25.10 -18.03 7.98
N ASP A 13 24.70 -19.09 8.67
CA ASP A 13 24.22 -19.01 10.05
C ASP A 13 25.41 -19.18 11.01
N PRO A 14 25.78 -18.14 11.79
CA PRO A 14 26.94 -18.19 12.68
C PRO A 14 26.75 -19.13 13.87
N TYR A 15 25.51 -19.48 14.23
CA TYR A 15 25.23 -20.37 15.37
C TYR A 15 25.32 -21.82 14.96
N SER A 16 24.66 -22.20 13.87
CA SER A 16 24.72 -23.58 13.35
C SER A 16 25.96 -23.85 12.49
N LYS A 17 26.71 -22.82 12.11
CA LYS A 17 27.88 -22.86 11.21
C LYS A 17 27.56 -23.48 9.84
N LYS A 18 26.32 -23.31 9.38
CA LYS A 18 25.84 -23.85 8.11
C LYS A 18 25.73 -22.74 7.07
N LEU A 19 26.18 -23.03 5.86
CA LEU A 19 25.92 -22.22 4.67
C LEU A 19 24.73 -22.82 3.93
N THR A 20 23.65 -22.06 3.79
CA THR A 20 22.43 -22.47 3.08
C THR A 20 22.24 -21.62 1.83
N ARG A 21 21.71 -22.24 0.76
CA ARG A 21 21.26 -21.49 -0.43
C ARG A 21 19.84 -20.98 -0.15
N GLU A 22 19.67 -19.66 -0.18
CA GLU A 22 18.40 -19.02 0.05
C GLU A 22 17.65 -18.81 -1.27
N ARG A 23 16.32 -18.88 -1.21
CA ARG A 23 15.42 -18.57 -2.33
C ARG A 23 14.34 -17.62 -1.84
N TYR A 24 13.77 -16.85 -2.77
CA TYR A 24 12.65 -15.97 -2.47
C TYR A 24 11.50 -16.31 -3.41
N ASP A 25 10.30 -16.48 -2.86
CA ASP A 25 9.11 -16.71 -3.67
C ASP A 25 8.57 -15.38 -4.18
N HIS A 26 9.00 -15.02 -5.39
CA HIS A 26 8.53 -13.80 -6.05
C HIS A 26 7.07 -13.91 -6.48
N THR A 27 6.60 -15.11 -6.80
CA THR A 27 5.22 -15.34 -7.26
C THR A 27 4.27 -15.13 -6.10
N GLU A 28 4.56 -15.71 -4.94
CA GLU A 28 3.79 -15.52 -3.72
C GLU A 28 3.76 -14.05 -3.31
N MET A 29 4.93 -13.39 -3.23
CA MET A 29 4.99 -11.98 -2.87
C MET A 29 4.15 -11.12 -3.82
N ARG A 30 4.32 -11.27 -5.14
CA ARG A 30 3.55 -10.48 -6.12
C ARG A 30 2.05 -10.73 -6.01
N THR A 31 1.65 -11.98 -5.77
CA THR A 31 0.24 -12.37 -5.62
C THR A 31 -0.38 -11.72 -4.38
N VAL A 32 0.28 -11.81 -3.23
CA VAL A 32 -0.19 -11.19 -1.98
C VAL A 32 -0.29 -9.67 -2.12
N ARG A 33 0.72 -9.03 -2.74
CA ARG A 33 0.70 -7.58 -2.98
C ARG A 33 -0.41 -7.17 -3.96
N ASP A 34 -0.66 -7.98 -4.98
CA ASP A 34 -1.71 -7.70 -5.96
C ASP A 34 -3.10 -7.81 -5.31
N GLN A 35 -3.34 -8.84 -4.50
CA GLN A 35 -4.56 -8.98 -3.73
C GLN A 35 -4.81 -7.76 -2.81
N ALA A 36 -3.77 -7.23 -2.16
CA ALA A 36 -3.88 -6.03 -1.35
C ALA A 36 -4.30 -4.80 -2.18
N VAL A 37 -3.72 -4.60 -3.36
CA VAL A 37 -4.09 -3.51 -4.29
C VAL A 37 -5.51 -3.70 -4.82
N GLN A 38 -5.91 -4.92 -5.19
CA GLN A 38 -7.26 -5.21 -5.65
C GLN A 38 -8.30 -4.95 -4.56
N ALA A 39 -8.02 -5.34 -3.30
CA ALA A 39 -8.91 -5.07 -2.17
C ALA A 39 -9.08 -3.56 -1.95
N ALA A 40 -8.01 -2.77 -2.11
CA ALA A 40 -8.09 -1.31 -2.07
C ALA A 40 -8.91 -0.74 -3.25
N ARG A 41 -8.76 -1.26 -4.48
CA ARG A 41 -9.59 -0.84 -5.61
C ARG A 41 -11.08 -1.08 -5.38
N ARG A 42 -11.44 -2.25 -4.84
CA ARG A 42 -12.84 -2.56 -4.48
C ARG A 42 -13.40 -1.56 -3.46
N SER A 43 -12.59 -1.06 -2.52
CA SER A 43 -13.05 -0.04 -1.57
C SER A 43 -13.29 1.31 -2.25
N ILE A 44 -12.50 1.67 -3.28
CA ILE A 44 -12.72 2.87 -4.12
C ILE A 44 -14.03 2.75 -4.90
N ASP A 45 -14.29 1.60 -5.53
CA ASP A 45 -15.52 1.37 -6.29
C ASP A 45 -16.77 1.43 -5.41
N ALA A 46 -16.68 0.93 -4.17
CA ALA A 46 -17.72 1.03 -3.17
C ALA A 46 -17.99 2.48 -2.72
N ILE A 47 -16.95 3.32 -2.61
CA ILE A 47 -17.10 4.76 -2.37
C ILE A 47 -17.85 5.40 -3.54
N GLY A 48 -17.44 5.15 -4.78
CA GLY A 48 -18.09 5.73 -5.97
C GLY A 48 -19.57 5.38 -6.09
N SER A 49 -19.92 4.13 -5.78
CA SER A 49 -21.31 3.65 -5.79
C SER A 49 -22.19 4.32 -4.73
N SER A 50 -21.60 4.70 -3.58
CA SER A 50 -22.31 5.42 -2.52
C SER A 50 -22.61 6.87 -2.89
N THR A 51 -21.72 7.53 -3.64
CA THR A 51 -21.88 8.93 -4.07
C THR A 51 -22.99 9.10 -5.10
N THR A 52 -23.21 8.11 -5.98
CA THR A 52 -24.26 8.14 -7.00
C THR A 52 -25.68 7.91 -6.45
N ASN A 53 -25.82 7.29 -5.27
CA ASN A 53 -27.11 6.93 -4.67
C ASN A 53 -27.64 7.97 -3.67
N ASN A 54 -27.15 9.21 -3.67
CA ASN A 54 -27.62 10.21 -2.71
C ASN A 54 -28.99 10.77 -3.10
N GLU A 55 -30.01 10.07 -2.60
CA GLU A 55 -31.38 10.56 -2.41
C GLU A 55 -31.37 11.95 -1.76
N ILE A 56 -32.01 12.87 -2.47
CA ILE A 56 -32.43 14.16 -1.94
C ILE A 56 -33.54 13.88 -0.90
N ILE A 57 -33.27 14.20 0.37
CA ILE A 57 -34.20 14.24 1.52
C ILE A 57 -34.43 12.90 2.27
N ARG A 58 -33.52 12.55 3.18
CA ARG A 58 -33.84 12.10 4.55
C ARG A 58 -32.59 12.03 5.43
N PRO A 59 -32.65 12.41 6.73
CA PRO A 59 -31.58 12.06 7.65
C PRO A 59 -31.48 10.53 7.76
N PRO A 60 -30.27 9.95 7.79
CA PRO A 60 -30.11 8.51 7.78
C PRO A 60 -30.74 7.90 9.05
N PRO A 61 -31.53 6.82 8.93
CA PRO A 61 -31.90 6.03 10.09
C PRO A 61 -30.62 5.41 10.66
N SER A 62 -30.47 5.47 11.98
CA SER A 62 -29.40 4.83 12.75
C SER A 62 -29.19 3.36 12.32
N GLY A 63 -28.18 3.09 11.47
CA GLY A 63 -27.89 1.75 10.97
C GLY A 63 -26.75 1.72 9.93
N ASN A 64 -25.51 1.54 10.40
CA ASN A 64 -24.33 0.98 9.70
C ASN A 64 -24.20 1.13 8.16
N SER A 65 -24.25 2.34 7.61
CA SER A 65 -23.71 2.63 6.27
C SER A 65 -22.27 3.14 6.41
N ASN A 66 -21.34 2.23 6.71
CA ASN A 66 -19.94 2.60 6.85
C ASN A 66 -19.32 2.78 5.45
N SER A 67 -19.35 4.02 4.93
CA SER A 67 -18.60 4.36 3.72
C SER A 67 -17.13 4.00 3.94
N PRO A 68 -16.46 3.33 2.99
CA PRO A 68 -15.07 2.93 3.17
C PRO A 68 -14.17 4.15 3.43
N LEU A 69 -13.48 4.16 4.57
CA LEU A 69 -12.48 5.16 4.94
C LEU A 69 -11.08 4.58 4.76
N TRP A 70 -10.12 5.38 4.32
CA TRP A 70 -8.70 5.00 4.25
C TRP A 70 -7.91 5.59 5.42
N GLY A 71 -6.96 4.83 5.98
CA GLY A 71 -6.03 5.32 6.99
C GLY A 71 -4.69 5.67 6.36
N VAL A 72 -4.16 6.87 6.56
CA VAL A 72 -2.82 7.25 6.08
C VAL A 72 -1.87 7.40 7.25
N ILE A 73 -0.95 6.46 7.38
CA ILE A 73 -0.07 6.31 8.53
C ILE A 73 1.24 7.05 8.29
N LEU A 74 1.52 8.02 9.15
CA LEU A 74 2.81 8.69 9.29
C LEU A 74 3.61 8.06 10.44
N GLY A 75 4.72 7.39 10.09
CA GLY A 75 5.65 6.84 11.07
C GLY A 75 6.35 7.93 11.89
N THR A 76 6.32 7.83 13.22
CA THR A 76 6.99 8.79 14.12
C THR A 76 8.28 8.26 14.76
N LEU A 77 8.65 7.00 14.49
CA LEU A 77 9.88 6.41 15.00
C LEU A 77 11.10 6.83 14.17
N GLY A 78 12.04 7.51 14.83
CA GLY A 78 13.31 7.93 14.23
C GLY A 78 13.12 8.79 12.98
N ARG A 79 13.84 8.47 11.89
CA ARG A 79 13.77 9.17 10.60
C ARG A 79 12.84 8.49 9.57
N GLN A 80 11.87 7.69 10.02
CA GLN A 80 10.99 6.94 9.13
C GLN A 80 9.88 7.80 8.52
N GLY A 81 9.44 8.84 9.22
CA GLY A 81 8.36 9.73 8.78
C GLY A 81 8.79 10.76 7.74
N SER A 82 7.91 11.04 6.78
CA SER A 82 8.04 12.18 5.87
C SER A 82 6.69 12.87 5.73
N PHE A 83 6.57 14.08 6.27
CA PHE A 83 5.34 14.87 6.16
C PHE A 83 5.02 15.21 4.71
N LYS A 84 6.04 15.48 3.88
CA LYS A 84 5.88 15.70 2.44
C LYS A 84 5.32 14.47 1.74
N GLN A 85 5.77 13.27 2.09
CA GLN A 85 5.19 12.03 1.56
C GLN A 85 3.73 11.85 1.98
N LEU A 86 3.39 12.18 3.24
CA LEU A 86 2.01 12.18 3.71
C LEU A 86 1.15 13.13 2.87
N GLN A 87 1.59 14.37 2.68
CA GLN A 87 0.91 15.37 1.85
C GLN A 87 0.71 14.89 0.40
N ALA A 88 1.75 14.31 -0.21
CA ALA A 88 1.67 13.77 -1.56
C ALA A 88 0.59 12.68 -1.68
N ILE A 89 0.54 11.76 -0.71
CA ILE A 89 -0.48 10.69 -0.68
C ILE A 89 -1.86 11.29 -0.47
N THR A 90 -2.04 12.16 0.51
CA THR A 90 -3.36 12.76 0.76
C THR A 90 -3.87 13.55 -0.43
N HIS A 91 -2.98 14.26 -1.14
CA HIS A 91 -3.33 14.96 -2.38
C HIS A 91 -3.74 13.98 -3.49
N GLN A 92 -3.05 12.84 -3.65
CA GLN A 92 -3.46 11.79 -4.59
C GLN A 92 -4.85 11.24 -4.27
N LEU A 93 -5.16 10.99 -2.99
CA LEU A 93 -6.45 10.46 -2.56
C LEU A 93 -7.58 11.45 -2.87
N SER A 94 -7.39 12.73 -2.55
CA SER A 94 -8.37 13.80 -2.81
C SER A 94 -8.53 14.14 -4.30
N SER A 95 -7.45 14.07 -5.09
CA SER A 95 -7.45 14.39 -6.53
C SER A 95 -7.66 13.17 -7.43
N SER A 96 -8.01 12.03 -6.85
CA SER A 96 -8.39 10.84 -7.62
C SER A 96 -9.77 11.04 -8.26
N ARG A 97 -10.11 10.21 -9.25
CA ARG A 97 -11.40 10.31 -9.97
C ARG A 97 -12.60 10.24 -9.02
N ILE A 98 -12.50 9.45 -7.96
CA ILE A 98 -13.49 9.32 -6.89
C ILE A 98 -12.78 9.76 -5.61
N PRO A 99 -13.03 10.96 -5.07
CA PRO A 99 -12.34 11.44 -3.87
C PRO A 99 -12.43 10.42 -2.72
N ILE A 100 -11.28 9.91 -2.28
CA ILE A 100 -11.21 8.88 -1.26
C ILE A 100 -11.13 9.55 0.11
N PRO A 101 -12.12 9.38 1.00
CA PRO A 101 -12.04 9.93 2.35
C PRO A 101 -10.92 9.23 3.12
N TYR A 102 -10.16 10.00 3.90
CA TYR A 102 -9.02 9.46 4.66
C TYR A 102 -8.87 10.07 6.05
N MET A 103 -8.20 9.33 6.93
CA MET A 103 -7.81 9.75 8.28
C MET A 103 -6.28 9.66 8.44
N PRO A 104 -5.59 10.78 8.75
CA PRO A 104 -4.18 10.74 9.13
C PRO A 104 -4.01 10.04 10.48
N ILE A 105 -3.04 9.13 10.58
CA ILE A 105 -2.73 8.36 11.79
C ILE A 105 -1.23 8.46 12.06
N LEU A 106 -0.85 8.90 13.26
CA LEU A 106 0.54 8.98 13.69
C LEU A 106 0.87 7.78 14.58
N LEU A 107 1.87 6.98 14.21
CA LEU A 107 2.29 5.80 14.97
C LEU A 107 3.81 5.68 14.98
N SER A 108 4.37 5.41 16.15
CA SER A 108 5.80 5.06 16.27
C SER A 108 6.07 3.69 15.68
N GLU A 109 5.27 2.71 16.08
CA GLU A 109 5.39 1.32 15.65
C GLU A 109 4.07 0.78 15.14
N LEU A 110 4.14 0.17 13.95
CA LEU A 110 3.01 -0.41 13.25
C LEU A 110 2.91 -1.89 13.60
N SER A 111 1.74 -2.32 14.08
CA SER A 111 1.48 -3.72 14.42
C SER A 111 0.04 -4.13 14.06
N PRO A 112 -0.21 -5.42 13.77
CA PRO A 112 -1.56 -5.91 13.45
C PRO A 112 -2.58 -5.54 14.53
N ALA A 113 -2.24 -5.77 15.81
CA ALA A 113 -3.13 -5.48 16.93
C ALA A 113 -3.56 -4.00 16.99
N LYS A 114 -2.66 -3.05 16.70
CA LYS A 114 -2.98 -1.62 16.69
C LYS A 114 -3.91 -1.25 15.54
N LEU A 115 -3.66 -1.78 14.34
CA LEU A 115 -4.49 -1.46 13.17
C LEU A 115 -5.87 -2.12 13.24
N ALA A 116 -5.98 -3.29 13.88
CA ALA A 116 -7.25 -3.96 14.11
C ALA A 116 -8.24 -3.14 14.97
N LEU A 117 -7.74 -2.24 15.83
CA LEU A 117 -8.59 -1.34 16.64
C LEU A 117 -9.43 -0.37 15.80
N PHE A 118 -9.06 -0.13 14.54
CA PHE A 118 -9.82 0.71 13.62
C PHE A 118 -10.90 -0.06 12.85
N ASN A 119 -11.03 -1.37 13.04
CA ASN A 119 -12.10 -2.14 12.43
C ASN A 119 -13.45 -1.82 13.09
N PRO A 120 -14.55 -1.75 12.33
CA PRO A 120 -14.67 -1.94 10.88
C PRO A 120 -14.56 -0.65 10.05
N HIS A 121 -14.11 0.46 10.65
CA HIS A 121 -14.17 1.81 10.05
C HIS A 121 -13.16 2.05 8.95
N ILE A 122 -11.93 1.53 9.09
CA ILE A 122 -10.90 1.68 8.06
C ILE A 122 -10.87 0.45 7.16
N SER A 123 -11.01 0.69 5.86
CA SER A 123 -11.04 -0.34 4.82
C SER A 123 -9.66 -0.65 4.24
N THR A 124 -8.74 0.31 4.26
CA THR A 124 -7.39 0.21 3.67
C THR A 124 -6.45 1.15 4.40
N PHE A 125 -5.22 0.70 4.64
CA PHE A 125 -4.15 1.51 5.22
C PHE A 125 -3.07 1.80 4.18
N VAL A 126 -2.57 3.03 4.17
CA VAL A 126 -1.36 3.43 3.46
C VAL A 126 -0.32 3.78 4.51
N GLN A 127 0.89 3.23 4.41
CA GLN A 127 1.98 3.56 5.33
C GLN A 127 3.12 4.28 4.62
N THR A 128 3.66 5.32 5.26
CA THR A 128 4.80 6.11 4.73
C THR A 128 6.13 5.80 5.42
N SER A 129 6.16 4.78 6.28
CA SER A 129 7.28 4.37 7.13
C SER A 129 8.27 3.50 6.33
N CYS A 130 8.70 2.35 6.89
CA CYS A 130 9.57 1.39 6.20
C CYS A 130 8.77 0.58 5.16
N PRO A 131 9.13 0.61 3.86
CA PRO A 131 8.46 -0.17 2.81
C PRO A 131 8.39 -1.67 3.08
N ARG A 132 9.33 -2.20 3.87
CA ARG A 132 9.33 -3.62 4.27
C ARG A 132 8.10 -4.02 5.08
N LEU A 133 7.42 -3.09 5.77
CA LEU A 133 6.22 -3.40 6.54
C LEU A 133 5.08 -3.91 5.65
N SER A 134 4.88 -3.31 4.48
CA SER A 134 3.87 -3.76 3.52
C SER A 134 4.31 -4.99 2.73
N ILE A 135 5.60 -5.10 2.40
CA ILE A 135 6.12 -6.22 1.58
C ILE A 135 6.26 -7.50 2.39
N ASP A 136 6.98 -7.44 3.52
CA ASP A 136 7.34 -8.62 4.31
C ASP A 136 6.27 -8.99 5.33
N TRP A 137 5.47 -8.03 5.80
CA TRP A 137 4.52 -8.24 6.90
C TRP A 137 3.08 -7.93 6.52
N GLY A 138 2.82 -7.52 5.26
CA GLY A 138 1.50 -7.08 4.82
C GLY A 138 0.40 -8.14 4.99
N TYR A 139 0.75 -9.43 4.94
CA TYR A 139 -0.17 -10.55 5.13
C TYR A 139 -0.67 -10.68 6.58
N ALA A 140 0.02 -10.08 7.55
CA ALA A 140 -0.34 -10.19 8.96
C ALA A 140 -1.45 -9.21 9.37
N PHE A 141 -1.92 -8.36 8.47
CA PHE A 141 -2.94 -7.34 8.72
C PHE A 141 -4.29 -7.75 8.14
N ASP A 142 -5.36 -7.57 8.91
CA ASP A 142 -6.74 -7.86 8.48
C ASP A 142 -7.18 -7.01 7.28
N LYS A 143 -6.65 -5.78 7.20
CA LYS A 143 -6.92 -4.81 6.13
C LYS A 143 -5.67 -4.60 5.29
N PRO A 144 -5.80 -4.31 3.99
CA PRO A 144 -4.66 -4.08 3.11
C PRO A 144 -3.75 -2.96 3.66
N LEU A 145 -2.46 -3.25 3.78
CA LEU A 145 -1.42 -2.28 4.10
C LEU A 145 -0.59 -1.99 2.85
N LEU A 146 -0.76 -0.81 2.28
CA LEU A 146 -0.12 -0.37 1.04
C LEU A 146 1.11 0.50 1.29
N SER A 147 2.12 0.33 0.45
CA SER A 147 3.21 1.29 0.28
C SER A 147 2.77 2.49 -0.59
N PRO A 148 3.53 3.60 -0.61
CA PRO A 148 3.21 4.75 -1.47
C PRO A 148 3.10 4.42 -2.96
N TYR A 149 3.93 3.49 -3.44
CA TYR A 149 3.85 3.00 -4.81
C TYR A 149 2.53 2.29 -5.10
N GLU A 150 2.15 1.35 -4.23
CA GLU A 150 0.93 0.56 -4.40
C GLU A 150 -0.33 1.41 -4.27
N THR A 151 -0.29 2.44 -3.44
CA THR A 151 -1.33 3.48 -3.41
C THR A 151 -1.49 4.12 -4.78
N ALA A 152 -0.39 4.56 -5.41
CA ALA A 152 -0.44 5.15 -6.75
C ALA A 152 -0.97 4.16 -7.81
N VAL A 153 -0.64 2.87 -7.70
CA VAL A 153 -1.21 1.81 -8.56
C VAL A 153 -2.71 1.62 -8.29
N ALA A 154 -3.14 1.64 -7.03
CA ALA A 154 -4.53 1.47 -6.63
C ALA A 154 -5.40 2.62 -7.16
N VAL A 155 -4.94 3.87 -7.06
CA VAL A 155 -5.65 5.06 -7.55
C VAL A 155 -5.48 5.33 -9.05
N GLY A 156 -4.76 4.48 -9.77
CA GLY A 156 -4.56 4.59 -11.23
C GLY A 156 -3.57 5.68 -11.67
N ARG A 157 -2.69 6.14 -10.78
CA ARG A 157 -1.61 7.11 -11.07
C ARG A 157 -0.29 6.44 -11.48
N ALA A 158 -0.15 5.13 -11.29
CA ALA A 158 1.03 4.35 -11.66
C ALA A 158 0.65 3.03 -12.32
N VAL A 159 1.53 2.54 -13.18
CA VAL A 159 1.40 1.21 -13.80
C VAL A 159 1.79 0.15 -12.79
N GLY A 160 0.94 -0.86 -12.60
CA GLY A 160 1.23 -2.01 -11.74
C GLY A 160 2.28 -2.96 -12.33
N TRP A 161 2.75 -3.91 -11.52
CA TRP A 161 3.69 -4.96 -11.94
C TRP A 161 3.00 -6.14 -12.64
N MET A 162 1.69 -6.30 -12.42
CA MET A 162 0.85 -7.23 -13.16
C MET A 162 0.50 -6.59 -14.50
N GLY A 163 1.07 -7.11 -15.59
CA GLY A 163 0.72 -6.66 -16.94
C GLY A 163 -0.77 -6.86 -17.22
N GLU A 164 -1.34 -6.02 -18.08
CA GLU A 164 -2.71 -6.23 -18.55
C GLU A 164 -2.83 -7.60 -19.21
N SER A 165 -3.91 -8.31 -18.89
CA SER A 165 -4.31 -9.59 -19.49
C SER A 165 -4.78 -9.40 -20.95
N GLY A 166 -4.04 -8.67 -21.76
CA GLY A 166 -4.26 -8.55 -23.21
C GLY A 166 -3.50 -9.64 -23.95
N GLU A 167 -4.15 -10.28 -24.92
CA GLU A 167 -3.56 -11.32 -25.78
C GLU A 167 -2.27 -10.81 -26.46
N GLY A 168 -1.11 -11.29 -26.02
CA GLY A 168 0.16 -11.02 -26.66
C GLY A 168 1.26 -10.57 -25.70
N LYS A 169 1.96 -11.56 -25.12
CA LYS A 169 3.17 -11.43 -24.28
C LYS A 169 2.94 -10.78 -22.90
N LYS A 170 2.70 -11.64 -21.89
CA LYS A 170 2.90 -11.33 -20.46
C LYS A 170 4.36 -10.89 -20.23
N GLN A 171 4.64 -9.61 -20.31
CA GLN A 171 5.87 -9.07 -19.76
C GLN A 171 5.58 -8.74 -18.30
N GLU A 172 5.78 -9.72 -17.41
CA GLU A 172 5.77 -9.47 -15.96
C GLU A 172 6.82 -8.38 -15.66
N LYS A 173 6.34 -7.17 -15.36
CA LYS A 173 7.24 -6.11 -14.92
C LYS A 173 7.69 -6.43 -13.51
N ALA A 174 8.96 -6.16 -13.22
CA ALA A 174 9.50 -6.37 -11.88
C ALA A 174 8.77 -5.48 -10.88
N TYR A 175 8.44 -6.02 -9.71
CA TYR A 175 7.97 -5.21 -8.57
C TYR A 175 9.10 -4.25 -8.18
N PRO A 176 8.87 -2.93 -8.18
CA PRO A 176 9.94 -1.96 -7.98
C PRO A 176 10.44 -1.99 -6.53
N MET A 177 11.76 -1.98 -6.37
CA MET A 177 12.46 -2.04 -5.08
C MET A 177 13.35 -0.81 -4.86
N ASP A 178 13.09 0.27 -5.59
CA ASP A 178 13.85 1.51 -5.66
C ASP A 178 13.30 2.58 -4.70
N PHE A 179 12.70 2.16 -3.57
CA PHE A 179 12.00 3.04 -2.63
C PHE A 179 12.82 4.21 -2.07
N TYR A 180 14.14 4.04 -2.02
CA TYR A 180 15.08 5.04 -1.53
C TYR A 180 16.05 5.52 -2.62
N ALA A 181 15.89 5.05 -3.86
CA ALA A 181 16.72 5.50 -4.96
C ALA A 181 16.37 6.96 -5.31
N ALA A 182 17.40 7.77 -5.50
CA ALA A 182 17.22 9.17 -5.89
C ALA A 182 16.54 9.26 -7.26
N GLY A 183 15.67 10.25 -7.44
CA GLY A 183 14.99 10.51 -8.71
C GLY A 183 13.75 9.63 -8.98
N THR A 184 13.44 8.66 -8.12
CA THR A 184 12.17 7.92 -8.22
C THR A 184 10.99 8.80 -7.84
N PRO A 185 9.77 8.53 -8.33
CA PRO A 185 8.59 9.33 -7.98
C PRO A 185 8.37 9.42 -6.46
N TRP A 186 8.76 8.38 -5.72
CA TRP A 186 8.54 8.31 -4.27
C TRP A 186 9.64 9.07 -3.50
N ALA A 187 10.87 9.08 -4.02
CA ALA A 187 11.91 9.97 -3.50
C ALA A 187 11.59 11.45 -3.77
N ILE A 188 11.04 11.75 -4.96
CA ILE A 188 10.59 13.10 -5.32
C ILE A 188 9.42 13.53 -4.41
N ALA A 189 8.43 12.67 -4.17
CA ALA A 189 7.31 12.96 -3.27
C ALA A 189 7.77 13.31 -1.84
N ARG A 190 8.81 12.65 -1.33
CA ARG A 190 9.43 12.98 -0.03
C ARG A 190 10.09 14.37 0.01
N THR A 191 10.40 14.97 -1.14
CA THR A 191 11.07 16.28 -1.23
C THR A 191 10.16 17.40 -1.70
N LYS A 192 9.19 17.11 -2.58
CA LYS A 192 8.29 18.10 -3.20
C LYS A 192 6.85 18.06 -2.68
N ALA A 193 6.47 17.02 -1.93
CA ALA A 193 5.08 16.79 -1.51
C ALA A 193 4.08 16.57 -2.66
N GLU A 194 4.59 16.14 -3.82
CA GLU A 194 3.82 15.90 -5.04
C GLU A 194 4.27 14.58 -5.70
N TYR A 195 3.37 13.97 -6.46
CA TYR A 195 3.62 12.72 -7.19
C TYR A 195 3.48 12.93 -8.69
#